data_AF-W2KZI8-F1
#
_entry.id   AF-W2KZI8-F1
#
_cell.length_a   1.000
_cell.length_b   1.000
_cell.length_c   1.000
_cell.angle_alpha   90.00
_cell.angle_beta   90.00
_cell.angle_gamma   90.00
#
_symmetry.space_group_name_H-M   'P 1'
#
loop_
_entity.id
_entity.type
_entity.pdbx_description
1 polymer ?
#
loop_
_entity_poly.entity_id
_entity_poly.type
_entity_poly.pdbx_seq_one_letter_code
_entity_poly.pdbx_strand_id
1 'polypeptide(L)'
;DLLDYQSANADTGALRLFGLFNDDHMLYEVDRLRELAGNNSTAREPSLPEMVDIVLGLLRKNEQAKKHGYFVMIEGSRVDHAGHSNDPGTMAKEAIAFDESVAVVLDHVEQTPNTAMLSAADHGTGGITLGRGPAFPYAWYPTELQLQNMSTEAMQEQLEVVLEGSDCATGANDTCKAALLSSSKNLLANYTNVTTVSDEEVVELVTEIATAVDETRDLNNVMIELGHVISLRAAIDWTTIGHVGTDVNLYCKGPMIFERMCKGVHENTYLNKLMTTFLGLEHQQELETMKHRNISVLEKPLNF
;
A
#
# COMPACT_ATOMS: atom_id res chain seq x y z
N ASP A 1 19.16 -11.93 4.15
CA ASP A 1 18.90 -11.18 2.91
C ASP A 1 18.06 -12.05 1.98
N LEU A 2 17.04 -11.48 1.35
CA LEU A 2 16.17 -12.17 0.40
C LEU A 2 16.91 -12.56 -0.90
N LEU A 3 17.87 -11.75 -1.36
CA LEU A 3 18.69 -12.04 -2.54
C LEU A 3 19.65 -13.21 -2.31
N ASP A 4 20.23 -13.31 -1.11
CA ASP A 4 21.04 -14.47 -0.72
C ASP A 4 20.19 -15.75 -0.71
N TYR A 5 18.96 -15.66 -0.20
CA TYR A 5 18.02 -16.77 -0.20
C TYR A 5 17.66 -17.19 -1.62
N GLN A 6 17.34 -16.23 -2.51
CA GLN A 6 17.08 -16.49 -3.91
C GLN A 6 18.27 -17.21 -4.55
N SER A 7 19.49 -16.68 -4.39
CA SER A 7 20.71 -17.21 -4.98
C SER A 7 20.99 -18.65 -4.52
N ALA A 8 20.80 -18.95 -3.24
CA ALA A 8 21.01 -20.28 -2.69
C ALA A 8 19.98 -21.32 -3.14
N ASN A 9 18.78 -20.88 -3.56
CA ASN A 9 17.66 -21.77 -3.87
C ASN A 9 17.19 -21.70 -5.34
N ALA A 10 17.82 -20.88 -6.19
CA ALA A 10 17.41 -20.64 -7.57
C ALA A 10 17.32 -21.94 -8.40
N ASP A 11 18.25 -22.88 -8.20
CA ASP A 11 18.28 -24.14 -8.95
C ASP A 11 17.22 -25.15 -8.47
N THR A 12 16.95 -25.19 -7.17
CA THR A 12 16.02 -26.17 -6.57
C THR A 12 14.59 -25.65 -6.52
N GLY A 13 14.40 -24.34 -6.57
CA GLY A 13 13.13 -23.68 -6.29
C GLY A 13 12.65 -23.88 -4.85
N ALA A 14 13.53 -24.27 -3.93
CA ALA A 14 13.12 -24.52 -2.55
C ALA A 14 12.52 -23.23 -1.95
N LEU A 15 11.30 -23.35 -1.43
CA LEU A 15 10.55 -22.24 -0.84
C LEU A 15 10.09 -22.63 0.57
N ARG A 16 10.92 -22.24 1.52
CA ARG A 16 10.69 -22.28 2.97
C ARG A 16 11.35 -21.04 3.55
N LEU A 17 10.62 -19.94 3.48
CA LEU A 17 11.11 -18.61 3.81
C LEU A 17 10.13 -17.97 4.79
N PHE A 18 10.68 -17.31 5.80
CA PHE A 18 9.96 -16.39 6.67
C PHE A 18 10.77 -15.09 6.68
N GLY A 19 10.29 -14.09 5.95
CA GLY A 19 10.94 -12.79 5.80
C GLY A 19 10.22 -11.74 6.63
N LEU A 20 10.94 -11.10 7.54
CA LEU A 20 10.51 -9.91 8.27
C LEU A 20 11.55 -8.83 8.00
N PHE A 21 11.11 -7.73 7.39
CA PHE A 21 12.01 -6.68 6.88
C PHE A 21 11.91 -5.37 7.65
N ASN A 22 10.88 -5.21 8.48
CA ASN A 22 10.67 -4.08 9.38
C ASN A 22 10.01 -4.60 10.68
N ASP A 23 10.14 -3.84 11.77
CA ASP A 23 9.50 -4.15 13.07
C ASP A 23 7.98 -3.85 13.04
N ASP A 24 7.54 -2.99 12.12
CA ASP A 24 6.14 -2.73 11.79
C ASP A 24 5.93 -2.87 10.27
N HIS A 25 5.09 -2.02 9.67
CA HIS A 25 4.94 -1.89 8.24
C HIS A 25 6.28 -1.61 7.56
N MET A 26 6.48 -2.22 6.39
CA MET A 26 7.57 -1.83 5.51
C MET A 26 7.41 -0.36 5.08
N LEU A 27 8.53 0.29 4.77
CA LEU A 27 8.55 1.67 4.32
C LEU A 27 7.64 1.86 3.12
N TYR A 28 7.04 3.06 3.01
CA TYR A 28 6.49 3.49 1.73
C TYR A 28 7.59 3.46 0.66
N GLU A 29 7.22 3.11 -0.56
CA GLU A 29 8.07 3.08 -1.74
C GLU A 29 8.79 4.41 -1.95
N VAL A 30 8.11 5.54 -1.68
CA VAL A 30 8.73 6.86 -1.78
C VAL A 30 9.92 7.03 -0.82
N ASP A 31 9.80 6.53 0.40
CA ASP A 31 10.85 6.62 1.43
C ASP A 31 11.94 5.59 1.18
N ARG A 32 11.56 4.36 0.82
CA ARG A 32 12.49 3.29 0.42
C ARG A 32 13.39 3.74 -0.73
N LEU A 33 12.82 4.36 -1.76
CA LEU A 33 13.58 4.91 -2.89
C LEU A 33 14.50 6.06 -2.49
N ARG A 34 14.04 6.97 -1.60
CA ARG A 34 14.87 8.06 -1.07
C ARG A 34 16.07 7.51 -0.31
N GLU A 35 15.86 6.55 0.58
CA GLU A 35 16.94 5.95 1.37
C GLU A 35 17.96 5.21 0.51
N LEU A 36 17.49 4.48 -0.50
CA LEU A 36 18.35 3.84 -1.48
C LEU A 36 19.21 4.85 -2.25
N ALA A 37 18.64 6.00 -2.64
CA ALA A 37 19.39 7.06 -3.31
C ALA A 37 20.42 7.75 -2.38
N GLY A 38 20.20 7.69 -1.07
CA GLY A 38 21.07 8.27 -0.05
C GLY A 38 22.36 7.50 0.24
N ASN A 39 22.62 6.36 -0.42
CA ASN A 39 23.79 5.48 -0.21
C ASN A 39 23.94 4.93 1.22
N ASN A 40 22.90 4.96 2.05
CA ASN A 40 23.04 4.84 3.50
C ASN A 40 22.89 3.42 4.09
N SER A 41 22.73 2.35 3.30
CA SER A 41 22.70 1.00 3.87
C SER A 41 22.92 -0.13 2.85
N THR A 42 23.57 -1.21 3.30
CA THR A 42 23.58 -2.53 2.63
C THR A 42 22.41 -3.41 3.07
N ALA A 43 21.77 -3.10 4.19
CA ALA A 43 20.53 -3.71 4.64
C ALA A 43 19.37 -2.86 4.10
N ARG A 44 18.71 -3.34 3.05
CA ARG A 44 17.59 -2.66 2.39
C ARG A 44 16.33 -3.50 2.50
N GLU A 45 15.20 -2.84 2.64
CA GLU A 45 13.92 -3.47 2.43
C GLU A 45 13.76 -3.82 0.93
N PRO A 46 13.33 -5.04 0.59
CA PRO A 46 12.99 -5.39 -0.78
C PRO A 46 11.72 -4.64 -1.20
N SER A 47 11.59 -4.27 -2.47
CA SER A 47 10.32 -3.75 -2.97
C SER A 47 9.29 -4.87 -3.10
N LEU A 48 7.99 -4.53 -3.12
CA LEU A 48 6.95 -5.50 -3.43
C LEU A 48 7.20 -6.25 -4.77
N PRO A 49 7.47 -5.58 -5.91
CA PRO A 49 7.71 -6.29 -7.16
C PRO A 49 8.95 -7.20 -7.10
N GLU A 50 9.97 -6.84 -6.33
CA GLU A 50 11.14 -7.69 -6.11
C GLU A 50 10.77 -8.95 -5.32
N MET A 51 10.03 -8.81 -4.21
CA MET A 51 9.57 -9.96 -3.43
C MET A 51 8.74 -10.91 -4.29
N VAL A 52 7.85 -10.36 -5.12
CA VAL A 52 7.00 -11.12 -6.03
C VAL A 52 7.84 -11.86 -7.07
N ASP A 53 8.78 -11.18 -7.74
CA ASP A 53 9.65 -11.82 -8.74
C ASP A 53 10.46 -12.98 -8.15
N ILE A 54 11.04 -12.77 -6.96
CA ILE A 54 11.82 -13.79 -6.26
C ILE A 54 10.95 -15.00 -5.92
N VAL A 55 9.79 -14.79 -5.31
CA VAL A 55 8.90 -15.88 -4.89
C VAL A 55 8.35 -16.65 -6.09
N LEU A 56 7.87 -15.96 -7.12
CA LEU A 56 7.36 -16.60 -8.34
C LEU A 56 8.48 -17.30 -9.13
N GLY A 57 9.68 -16.72 -9.16
CA GLY A 57 10.89 -17.34 -9.71
C GLY A 57 11.21 -18.69 -9.05
N LEU A 58 11.18 -18.76 -7.72
CA LEU A 58 11.39 -20.01 -6.98
C LEU A 58 10.25 -21.01 -7.22
N LEU A 59 9.00 -20.56 -7.23
CA LEU A 59 7.83 -21.42 -7.49
C LEU A 59 7.88 -22.07 -8.88
N ARG A 60 8.36 -21.37 -9.92
CA ARG A 60 8.56 -21.94 -11.27
C ARG A 60 9.51 -23.14 -11.27
N LYS A 61 10.47 -23.19 -10.34
CA LYS A 61 11.47 -24.27 -10.23
C LYS A 61 11.06 -25.34 -9.24
N ASN A 62 10.17 -25.03 -8.30
CA ASN A 62 9.79 -25.90 -7.21
C ASN A 62 9.01 -27.15 -7.68
N GLU A 63 9.54 -28.34 -7.40
CA GLU A 63 8.92 -29.62 -7.81
C GLU A 63 7.59 -29.92 -7.11
N GLN A 64 7.41 -29.47 -5.87
CA GLN A 64 6.12 -29.64 -5.18
C GLN A 64 5.06 -28.73 -5.78
N ALA A 65 5.40 -27.47 -6.07
CA ALA A 65 4.50 -26.51 -6.70
C ALA A 65 4.08 -26.98 -8.10
N LYS A 66 5.01 -27.51 -8.90
CA LYS A 66 4.68 -28.09 -10.22
C LYS A 66 3.75 -29.29 -10.12
N LYS A 67 3.91 -30.12 -9.08
CA LYS A 67 3.15 -31.36 -8.91
C LYS A 67 1.77 -31.13 -8.30
N HIS A 68 1.66 -30.18 -7.37
CA HIS A 68 0.48 -30.00 -6.51
C HIS A 68 -0.22 -28.65 -6.71
N GLY A 69 0.36 -27.74 -7.49
CA GLY A 69 -0.08 -26.36 -7.59
C GLY A 69 0.41 -25.52 -6.40
N TYR A 70 -0.02 -24.27 -6.38
CA TYR A 70 0.30 -23.31 -5.33
C TYR A 70 -0.81 -22.25 -5.26
N PHE A 71 -0.87 -21.56 -4.12
CA PHE A 71 -1.66 -20.35 -3.92
C PHE A 71 -0.73 -19.30 -3.33
N VAL A 72 -0.78 -18.08 -3.87
CA VAL A 72 -0.01 -16.94 -3.37
C VAL A 72 -0.98 -15.77 -3.24
N MET A 73 -0.92 -15.08 -2.09
CA MET A 73 -1.57 -13.81 -1.87
C MET A 73 -0.48 -12.74 -1.83
N ILE A 74 -0.66 -11.68 -2.60
CA ILE A 74 0.24 -10.54 -2.73
C ILE A 74 -0.59 -9.30 -2.40
N GLU A 75 -0.08 -8.47 -1.50
CA GLU A 75 -0.79 -7.31 -0.99
C GLU A 75 0.06 -6.05 -1.17
N GLY A 76 -0.50 -5.04 -1.84
CA GLY A 76 0.03 -3.67 -1.87
C GLY A 76 -0.72 -2.80 -0.87
N SER A 77 -0.57 -3.08 0.43
CA SER A 77 -1.42 -2.51 1.50
C SER A 77 -1.20 -1.02 1.74
N ARG A 78 0.01 -0.51 1.49
CA ARG A 78 0.38 0.87 1.82
C ARG A 78 -0.37 1.92 0.98
N VAL A 79 -1.02 1.54 -0.12
CA VAL A 79 -1.97 2.42 -0.83
C VAL A 79 -3.08 2.91 0.11
N ASP A 80 -3.59 2.02 0.96
CA ASP A 80 -4.64 2.33 1.94
C ASP A 80 -4.15 3.32 2.99
N HIS A 81 -2.98 3.07 3.57
CA HIS A 81 -2.42 3.91 4.62
C HIS A 81 -2.13 5.33 4.11
N ALA A 82 -1.61 5.46 2.88
CA ALA A 82 -1.41 6.78 2.26
C ALA A 82 -2.74 7.48 1.95
N GLY A 83 -3.81 6.72 1.73
CA GLY A 83 -5.18 7.24 1.65
C GLY A 83 -5.72 7.71 3.00
N HIS A 84 -5.36 7.06 4.11
CA HIS A 84 -5.71 7.51 5.45
C HIS A 84 -5.00 8.82 5.83
N SER A 85 -3.75 8.99 5.42
CA SER A 85 -3.00 10.24 5.64
C SER A 85 -3.24 11.31 4.59
N ASN A 86 -4.13 11.06 3.60
CA ASN A 86 -4.39 11.94 2.46
C ASN A 86 -3.09 12.41 1.77
N ASP A 87 -2.12 11.50 1.63
CA ASP A 87 -0.81 11.76 1.06
C ASP A 87 -0.78 11.35 -0.44
N PRO A 88 -1.04 12.29 -1.37
CA PRO A 88 -1.32 11.96 -2.76
C PRO A 88 -0.10 11.42 -3.52
N GLY A 89 1.10 11.96 -3.26
CA GLY A 89 2.31 11.54 -3.98
C GLY A 89 2.80 10.18 -3.48
N THR A 90 2.67 9.92 -2.18
CA THR A 90 2.94 8.59 -1.63
C THR A 90 1.92 7.56 -2.12
N MET A 91 0.62 7.85 -2.04
CA MET A 91 -0.44 6.95 -2.51
C MET A 91 -0.26 6.58 -3.99
N ALA A 92 0.09 7.56 -4.83
CA ALA A 92 0.34 7.32 -6.25
C ALA A 92 1.55 6.40 -6.48
N LYS A 93 2.64 6.57 -5.71
CA LYS A 93 3.84 5.72 -5.82
C LYS A 93 3.61 4.31 -5.31
N GLU A 94 2.82 4.13 -4.25
CA GLU A 94 2.37 2.80 -3.80
C GLU A 94 1.54 2.10 -4.87
N ALA A 95 0.60 2.81 -5.50
CA ALA A 95 -0.21 2.24 -6.56
C ALA A 95 0.64 1.82 -7.77
N ILE A 96 1.68 2.59 -8.11
CA ILE A 96 2.65 2.24 -9.16
C ILE A 96 3.47 1.00 -8.76
N ALA A 97 3.98 0.92 -7.54
CA ALA A 97 4.74 -0.26 -7.07
C ALA A 97 3.88 -1.54 -7.06
N PHE A 98 2.58 -1.42 -6.76
CA PHE A 98 1.64 -2.52 -6.91
C PHE A 98 1.40 -2.88 -8.38
N ASP A 99 1.25 -1.91 -9.29
CA ASP A 99 1.13 -2.15 -10.73
C ASP A 99 2.37 -2.86 -11.31
N GLU A 100 3.57 -2.47 -10.90
CA GLU A 100 4.82 -3.15 -11.24
C GLU A 100 4.81 -4.61 -10.75
N SER A 101 4.25 -4.87 -9.58
CA SER A 101 4.07 -6.23 -9.05
C SER A 101 3.06 -7.03 -9.88
N VAL A 102 1.98 -6.40 -10.32
CA VAL A 102 1.00 -7.02 -11.24
C VAL A 102 1.66 -7.38 -12.57
N ALA A 103 2.55 -6.55 -13.11
CA ALA A 103 3.29 -6.87 -14.33
C ALA A 103 4.12 -8.16 -14.16
N VAL A 104 4.82 -8.32 -13.03
CA VAL A 104 5.57 -9.55 -12.71
C VAL A 104 4.64 -10.76 -12.62
N VAL A 105 3.46 -10.62 -12.01
CA VAL A 105 2.46 -11.70 -11.94
C VAL A 105 1.93 -12.07 -13.31
N LEU A 106 1.64 -11.09 -14.18
CA LEU A 106 1.16 -11.33 -15.53
C LEU A 106 2.19 -12.12 -16.36
N ASP A 107 3.46 -11.72 -16.30
CA ASP A 107 4.56 -12.44 -16.95
C ASP A 107 4.64 -13.89 -16.46
N HIS A 108 4.47 -14.12 -15.16
CA HIS A 108 4.47 -15.46 -14.57
C HIS A 108 3.26 -16.30 -15.02
N VAL A 109 2.06 -15.71 -15.08
CA VAL A 109 0.84 -16.38 -15.57
C VAL A 109 0.99 -16.79 -17.03
N GLU A 110 1.59 -15.94 -17.87
CA GLU A 110 1.79 -16.24 -19.30
C GLU A 110 2.83 -17.35 -19.53
N GLN A 111 3.80 -17.47 -18.65
CA GLN A 111 4.86 -18.48 -18.73
C GLN A 111 4.52 -19.81 -18.03
N THR A 112 3.50 -19.83 -17.18
CA THR A 112 3.17 -20.98 -16.32
C THR A 112 1.78 -21.53 -16.64
N PRO A 113 1.67 -22.67 -17.37
CA PRO A 113 0.39 -23.28 -17.70
C PRO A 113 -0.49 -23.53 -16.48
N ASN A 114 -1.81 -23.45 -16.65
CA ASN A 114 -2.81 -23.65 -15.59
C ASN A 114 -2.62 -22.72 -14.36
N THR A 115 -2.12 -21.51 -14.59
CA THR A 115 -2.04 -20.45 -13.58
C THR A 115 -3.09 -19.39 -13.89
N ALA A 116 -3.68 -18.80 -12.86
CA ALA A 116 -4.56 -17.66 -12.98
C ALA A 116 -4.21 -16.60 -11.93
N MET A 117 -4.45 -15.34 -12.29
CA MET A 117 -4.36 -14.18 -11.41
C MET A 117 -5.77 -13.63 -11.20
N LEU A 118 -6.05 -13.26 -9.96
CA LEU A 118 -7.17 -12.43 -9.55
C LEU A 118 -6.61 -11.29 -8.72
N SER A 119 -6.98 -10.05 -9.03
CA SER A 119 -6.60 -8.86 -8.28
C SER A 119 -7.83 -7.99 -8.06
N ALA A 120 -8.03 -7.57 -6.83
CA ALA A 120 -9.08 -6.65 -6.41
C ALA A 120 -8.56 -5.85 -5.21
N ALA A 121 -9.08 -4.63 -5.05
CA ALA A 121 -8.96 -3.94 -3.78
C ALA A 121 -10.00 -4.50 -2.80
N ASP A 122 -9.74 -4.34 -1.50
CA ASP A 122 -10.68 -4.63 -0.43
C ASP A 122 -11.68 -3.47 -0.21
N HIS A 123 -11.23 -2.23 -0.38
CA HIS A 123 -12.06 -1.01 -0.41
C HIS A 123 -11.34 0.18 -1.08
N GLY A 124 -12.03 1.32 -1.20
CA GLY A 124 -11.39 2.61 -1.43
C GLY A 124 -11.12 3.36 -0.12
N THR A 125 -10.16 4.27 -0.11
CA THR A 125 -9.75 5.02 1.10
C THR A 125 -9.46 6.49 0.78
N GLY A 126 -9.74 7.38 1.74
CA GLY A 126 -9.56 8.84 1.65
C GLY A 126 -10.62 9.56 0.79
N GLY A 127 -11.26 8.84 -0.13
CA GLY A 127 -12.22 9.40 -1.07
C GLY A 127 -11.58 10.51 -1.92
N ILE A 128 -10.41 10.21 -2.48
CA ILE A 128 -9.63 11.08 -3.35
C ILE A 128 -10.43 11.49 -4.59
N THR A 129 -10.28 12.75 -5.00
CA THR A 129 -10.87 13.31 -6.21
C THR A 129 -9.84 14.04 -7.07
N LEU A 130 -9.85 13.78 -8.38
CA LEU A 130 -8.99 14.46 -9.35
C LEU A 130 -9.66 15.76 -9.81
N GLY A 131 -9.56 16.77 -8.95
CA GLY A 131 -10.13 18.09 -9.14
C GLY A 131 -10.47 18.72 -7.79
N ARG A 132 -10.30 20.03 -7.67
CA ARG A 132 -10.52 20.76 -6.42
C ARG A 132 -11.29 22.06 -6.66
N GLY A 133 -12.34 22.27 -5.86
CA GLY A 133 -13.12 23.50 -5.83
C GLY A 133 -13.98 23.76 -7.08
N PRO A 134 -14.80 24.82 -7.06
CA PRO A 134 -15.80 25.09 -8.11
C PRO A 134 -15.24 25.88 -9.32
N ALA A 135 -13.95 26.23 -9.31
CA ALA A 135 -13.42 27.30 -10.16
C ALA A 135 -12.79 26.78 -11.46
N PHE A 136 -13.04 27.51 -12.55
CA PHE A 136 -12.30 27.36 -13.81
C PHE A 136 -10.86 27.89 -13.64
N PRO A 137 -9.85 27.24 -14.24
CA PRO A 137 -9.94 26.06 -15.11
C PRO A 137 -10.19 24.76 -14.32
N TYR A 138 -10.76 23.74 -14.99
CA TYR A 138 -10.82 22.36 -14.48
C TYR A 138 -9.41 21.78 -14.42
N ALA A 139 -8.68 22.20 -13.39
CA ALA A 139 -7.28 21.94 -13.22
C ALA A 139 -7.05 20.61 -12.52
N TRP A 140 -6.05 19.89 -13.01
CA TRP A 140 -5.44 18.74 -12.37
C TRP A 140 -3.99 18.70 -12.82
N TYR A 141 -3.06 18.70 -11.85
CA TYR A 141 -1.63 18.82 -12.10
C TYR A 141 -0.88 17.59 -11.55
N PRO A 142 -1.03 16.41 -12.17
CA PRO A 142 -0.45 15.17 -11.63
C PRO A 142 1.08 15.19 -11.56
N THR A 143 1.75 15.99 -12.40
CA THR A 143 3.21 16.12 -12.39
C THR A 143 3.76 16.74 -11.11
N GLU A 144 2.94 17.50 -10.38
CA GLU A 144 3.32 18.14 -9.12
C GLU A 144 3.66 17.10 -8.04
N LEU A 145 3.03 15.92 -8.11
CA LEU A 145 3.25 14.81 -7.18
C LEU A 145 4.57 14.07 -7.42
N GLN A 146 5.15 14.18 -8.63
CA GLN A 146 6.36 13.42 -8.97
C GLN A 146 7.57 13.83 -8.13
N LEU A 147 7.59 15.09 -7.68
CA LEU A 147 8.68 15.67 -6.89
C LEU A 147 8.59 15.30 -5.41
N GLN A 148 7.48 14.72 -4.94
CA GLN A 148 7.41 14.22 -3.58
C GLN A 148 8.35 13.03 -3.39
N ASN A 149 9.36 13.15 -2.55
CA ASN A 149 10.35 12.09 -2.26
C ASN A 149 10.44 11.75 -0.76
N MET A 150 9.44 12.16 0.02
CA MET A 150 9.23 11.78 1.41
C MET A 150 7.73 11.67 1.67
N SER A 151 7.30 10.61 2.37
CA SER A 151 5.92 10.50 2.81
C SER A 151 5.63 11.47 3.94
N THR A 152 4.36 11.81 4.15
CA THR A 152 3.96 12.60 5.32
C THR A 152 4.22 11.85 6.64
N GLU A 153 4.23 10.51 6.62
CA GLU A 153 4.61 9.66 7.77
C GLU A 153 6.07 9.90 8.14
N ALA A 154 7.00 9.80 7.19
CA ALA A 154 8.41 10.12 7.44
C ALA A 154 8.65 11.61 7.78
N MET A 155 7.80 12.53 7.29
CA MET A 155 7.82 13.92 7.76
C MET A 155 7.38 14.04 9.21
N GLN A 156 6.33 13.33 9.62
CA GLN A 156 5.84 13.27 10.99
C GLN A 156 6.92 12.79 11.93
N GLU A 157 7.62 11.70 11.61
CA GLU A 157 8.74 11.19 12.42
C GLU A 157 9.82 12.26 12.65
N GLN A 158 10.15 13.08 11.64
CA GLN A 158 11.09 14.19 11.81
C GLN A 158 10.52 15.32 12.69
N LEU A 159 9.22 15.56 12.63
CA LEU A 159 8.55 16.54 13.48
C LEU A 159 8.40 16.04 14.93
N GLU A 160 8.29 14.74 15.17
CA GLU A 160 8.31 14.15 16.51
C GLU A 160 9.63 14.44 17.22
N VAL A 161 10.76 14.38 16.51
CA VAL A 161 12.06 14.79 17.06
C VAL A 161 12.07 16.25 17.51
N VAL A 162 11.39 17.14 16.76
CA VAL A 162 11.23 18.55 17.16
C VAL A 162 10.32 18.66 18.39
N LEU A 163 9.22 17.89 18.38
CA LEU A 163 8.22 17.86 19.44
C LEU A 163 8.84 17.40 20.78
N GLU A 164 9.75 16.43 20.75
CA GLU A 164 10.50 15.92 21.91
C GLU A 164 11.70 16.79 22.30
N GLY A 165 12.07 17.75 21.45
CA GLY A 165 13.23 18.62 21.62
C GLY A 165 13.06 19.73 22.65
N SER A 166 14.15 20.47 22.88
CA SER A 166 14.20 21.56 23.87
C SER A 166 13.27 22.73 23.55
N ASP A 167 12.96 22.95 22.27
CA ASP A 167 12.06 24.02 21.83
C ASP A 167 10.61 23.77 22.25
N CYS A 168 10.30 22.53 22.62
CA CYS A 168 9.00 22.07 23.08
C CYS A 168 8.98 21.70 24.57
N ALA A 169 9.93 22.22 25.35
CA ALA A 169 9.95 22.06 26.79
C ALA A 169 8.72 22.68 27.47
N THR A 170 8.40 22.23 28.69
CA THR A 170 7.26 22.71 29.48
C THR A 170 7.26 24.25 29.59
N GLY A 171 6.17 24.88 29.14
CA GLY A 171 5.99 26.34 29.16
C GLY A 171 6.54 27.07 27.92
N ALA A 172 7.03 26.36 26.92
CA ALA A 172 7.54 26.91 25.66
C ALA A 172 6.58 26.73 24.46
N ASN A 173 5.27 26.66 24.70
CA ASN A 173 4.28 26.32 23.67
C ASN A 173 4.39 27.18 22.40
N ASP A 174 4.56 28.50 22.54
CA ASP A 174 4.67 29.40 21.37
C ASP A 174 5.95 29.15 20.56
N THR A 175 7.07 28.86 21.25
CA THR A 175 8.34 28.48 20.61
C THR A 175 8.19 27.14 19.89
N CYS A 176 7.53 26.16 20.52
CA CYS A 176 7.29 24.84 19.97
C CYS A 176 6.45 24.90 18.69
N LYS A 177 5.34 25.66 18.70
CA LYS A 177 4.49 25.87 17.51
C LYS A 177 5.28 26.50 16.36
N ALA A 178 6.09 27.51 16.66
CA ALA A 178 6.93 28.15 15.65
C ALA A 178 7.99 27.20 15.08
N ALA A 179 8.61 26.37 15.92
CA ALA A 179 9.58 25.37 15.51
C ALA A 179 8.94 24.29 14.62
N LEU A 180 7.79 23.73 15.01
CA LEU A 180 7.06 22.74 14.22
C LEU A 180 6.59 23.30 12.88
N LEU A 181 6.05 24.52 12.85
CA LEU A 181 5.60 25.16 11.60
C LEU A 181 6.78 25.42 10.66
N SER A 182 7.90 25.93 11.19
CA SER A 182 9.11 26.16 10.40
C SER A 182 9.66 24.84 9.84
N SER A 183 9.74 23.79 10.67
CA SER A 183 10.19 22.46 10.23
C SER A 183 9.25 21.85 9.19
N SER A 184 7.94 21.95 9.39
CA SER A 184 6.92 21.47 8.44
C SER A 184 7.09 22.12 7.07
N LYS A 185 7.25 23.45 7.02
CA LYS A 185 7.51 24.18 5.77
C LYS A 185 8.83 23.79 5.11
N ASN A 186 9.88 23.58 5.90
CA ASN A 186 11.18 23.13 5.38
C ASN A 186 11.08 21.72 4.79
N LEU A 187 10.36 20.80 5.44
CA LEU A 187 10.13 19.44 4.92
C LEU A 187 9.36 19.48 3.61
N LEU A 188 8.26 20.25 3.55
CA LEU A 188 7.49 20.46 2.33
C LEU A 188 8.35 21.03 1.20
N ALA A 189 9.16 22.06 1.46
CA ALA A 189 10.00 22.69 0.45
C ALA A 189 11.16 21.81 -0.05
N ASN A 190 11.73 20.98 0.82
CA ASN A 190 12.88 20.14 0.48
C ASN A 190 12.50 18.82 -0.18
N TYR A 191 11.33 18.29 0.15
CA TYR A 191 10.94 16.93 -0.23
C TYR A 191 9.68 16.84 -1.08
N THR A 192 9.12 17.98 -1.52
CA THR A 192 7.94 18.04 -2.41
C THR A 192 8.05 19.20 -3.40
N ASN A 193 7.01 19.47 -4.20
CA ASN A 193 6.94 20.69 -5.03
C ASN A 193 6.39 21.93 -4.31
N VAL A 194 6.13 21.84 -3.01
CA VAL A 194 5.60 22.93 -2.19
C VAL A 194 6.74 23.87 -1.77
N THR A 195 7.20 24.71 -2.72
CA THR A 195 8.40 25.55 -2.52
C THR A 195 8.20 26.80 -1.66
N THR A 196 6.99 27.37 -1.66
CA THR A 196 6.63 28.51 -0.80
C THR A 196 5.19 28.36 -0.32
N VAL A 197 4.98 28.67 0.96
CA VAL A 197 3.67 28.61 1.60
C VAL A 197 3.55 29.71 2.66
N SER A 198 2.55 30.57 2.53
CA SER A 198 2.23 31.58 3.55
C SER A 198 1.38 30.97 4.65
N ASP A 199 1.38 31.56 5.85
CA ASP A 199 0.57 31.05 6.97
C ASP A 199 -0.93 31.10 6.63
N GLU A 200 -1.35 32.05 5.81
CA GLU A 200 -2.73 32.19 5.33
C GLU A 200 -3.14 31.07 4.36
N GLU A 201 -2.19 30.39 3.73
CA GLU A 201 -2.48 29.23 2.87
C GLU A 201 -2.61 27.93 3.68
N VAL A 202 -2.02 27.88 4.88
CA VAL A 202 -1.94 26.66 5.71
C VAL A 202 -2.58 26.84 7.08
N VAL A 203 -3.71 27.53 7.12
CA VAL A 203 -4.45 27.83 8.35
C VAL A 203 -4.79 26.55 9.13
N GLU A 204 -5.20 25.48 8.45
CA GLU A 204 -5.51 24.20 9.09
C GLU A 204 -4.26 23.52 9.66
N LEU A 205 -3.14 23.48 8.93
CA LEU A 205 -1.86 22.99 9.46
C LEU A 205 -1.41 23.77 10.71
N VAL A 206 -1.55 25.09 10.70
CA VAL A 206 -1.22 25.94 11.86
C VAL A 206 -2.13 25.60 13.04
N THR A 207 -3.41 25.33 12.78
CA THR A 207 -4.40 24.96 13.79
C THR A 207 -4.08 23.59 14.39
N GLU A 208 -3.80 22.58 13.56
CA GLU A 208 -3.46 21.23 14.04
C GLU A 208 -2.10 21.20 14.77
N ILE A 209 -1.13 22.02 14.37
CA ILE A 209 0.11 22.21 15.16
C ILE A 209 -0.21 22.81 16.53
N ALA A 210 -1.12 23.79 16.61
CA ALA A 210 -1.51 24.36 17.90
C ALA A 210 -2.21 23.31 18.79
N THR A 211 -3.15 22.54 18.24
CA THR A 211 -3.81 21.42 18.93
C THR A 211 -2.80 20.38 19.42
N ALA A 212 -1.84 20.01 18.59
CA ALA A 212 -0.78 19.06 18.95
C ALA A 212 0.07 19.55 20.12
N VAL A 213 0.44 20.83 20.12
CA VAL A 213 1.29 21.40 21.18
C VAL A 213 0.52 21.65 22.48
N ASP A 214 -0.70 22.19 22.38
CA ASP A 214 -1.45 22.66 23.55
C ASP A 214 -2.28 21.55 24.21
N GLU A 215 -2.66 20.49 23.48
CA GLU A 215 -3.66 19.52 23.95
C GLU A 215 -3.20 18.07 23.85
N THR A 216 -2.84 17.58 22.66
CA THR A 216 -2.77 16.13 22.40
C THR A 216 -1.36 15.55 22.51
N ARG A 217 -0.33 16.31 22.17
CA ARG A 217 1.06 15.85 21.98
C ARG A 217 1.17 14.70 20.97
N ASP A 218 0.30 14.75 19.96
CA ASP A 218 0.18 13.78 18.87
C ASP A 218 0.15 14.55 17.54
N LEU A 219 0.89 14.08 16.54
CA LEU A 219 1.07 14.75 15.25
C LEU A 219 0.28 14.11 14.09
N ASN A 220 -0.69 13.23 14.35
CA ASN A 220 -1.46 12.55 13.31
C ASN A 220 -2.24 13.51 12.41
N ASN A 221 -2.91 14.50 13.00
CA ASN A 221 -3.59 15.52 12.20
C ASN A 221 -2.61 16.44 11.48
N VAL A 222 -1.44 16.72 12.07
CA VAL A 222 -0.38 17.50 11.40
C VAL A 222 0.11 16.76 10.16
N MET A 223 0.32 15.43 10.25
CA MET A 223 0.65 14.58 9.11
C MET A 223 -0.40 14.65 8.00
N ILE A 224 -1.68 14.53 8.34
CA ILE A 224 -2.79 14.63 7.38
C ILE A 224 -2.79 16.00 6.69
N GLU A 225 -2.60 17.08 7.44
CA GLU A 225 -2.57 18.43 6.88
C GLU A 225 -1.37 18.67 5.98
N LEU A 226 -0.21 18.04 6.22
CA LEU A 226 0.89 18.05 5.25
C LEU A 226 0.44 17.46 3.90
N GLY A 227 -0.31 16.34 3.93
CA GLY A 227 -0.90 15.72 2.74
C GLY A 227 -1.89 16.64 2.02
N HIS A 228 -2.71 17.38 2.75
CA HIS A 228 -3.60 18.39 2.17
C HIS A 228 -2.82 19.52 1.49
N VAL A 229 -1.76 20.04 2.10
CA VAL A 229 -0.92 21.08 1.50
C VAL A 229 -0.26 20.62 0.20
N ILE A 230 0.20 19.36 0.15
CA ILE A 230 0.72 18.76 -1.08
C ILE A 230 -0.40 18.64 -2.13
N SER A 231 -1.59 18.19 -1.72
CA SER A 231 -2.77 18.02 -2.58
C SER A 231 -3.21 19.32 -3.27
N LEU A 232 -3.03 20.48 -2.61
CA LEU A 232 -3.31 21.79 -3.20
C LEU A 232 -2.55 22.03 -4.50
N ARG A 233 -1.28 21.61 -4.57
CA ARG A 233 -0.45 21.82 -5.78
C ARG A 233 -0.94 20.98 -6.94
N ALA A 234 -1.38 19.75 -6.67
CA ALA A 234 -1.92 18.85 -7.68
C ALA A 234 -3.38 19.12 -8.07
N ALA A 235 -4.05 20.08 -7.41
CA ALA A 235 -5.49 20.32 -7.51
C ALA A 235 -6.33 19.05 -7.21
N ILE A 236 -5.97 18.36 -6.13
CA ILE A 236 -6.66 17.17 -5.60
C ILE A 236 -7.43 17.55 -4.33
N ASP A 237 -8.52 16.85 -4.06
CA ASP A 237 -9.27 16.96 -2.81
C ASP A 237 -9.64 15.59 -2.25
N TRP A 238 -9.94 15.57 -0.95
CA TRP A 238 -10.26 14.37 -0.17
C TRP A 238 -11.56 14.57 0.58
N THR A 239 -12.32 13.50 0.80
CA THR A 239 -13.64 13.59 1.46
C THR A 239 -13.63 13.03 2.87
N THR A 240 -12.62 12.24 3.20
CA THR A 240 -12.47 11.58 4.50
C THR A 240 -11.01 11.20 4.72
N ILE A 241 -10.69 10.75 5.92
CA ILE A 241 -9.46 10.01 6.24
C ILE A 241 -9.78 8.53 6.47
N GLY A 242 -10.97 8.05 6.10
CA GLY A 242 -11.43 6.69 6.30
C GLY A 242 -11.70 5.97 4.98
N HIS A 243 -12.29 4.78 5.08
CA HIS A 243 -12.69 4.02 3.90
C HIS A 243 -13.94 4.62 3.25
N VAL A 244 -14.07 4.43 1.93
CA VAL A 244 -15.23 4.81 1.14
C VAL A 244 -15.86 3.58 0.49
N GLY A 245 -17.20 3.54 0.48
CA GLY A 245 -17.98 2.41 -0.04
C GLY A 245 -18.15 2.40 -1.56
N THR A 246 -17.14 2.81 -2.32
CA THR A 246 -17.17 2.69 -3.79
C THR A 246 -17.02 1.23 -4.20
N ASP A 247 -17.66 0.85 -5.30
CA ASP A 247 -17.31 -0.40 -5.98
C ASP A 247 -15.83 -0.33 -6.39
N VAL A 248 -15.14 -1.46 -6.25
CA VAL A 248 -13.72 -1.61 -6.60
C VAL A 248 -13.56 -2.47 -7.85
N ASN A 249 -12.46 -2.25 -8.57
CA ASN A 249 -12.21 -3.00 -9.80
C ASN A 249 -11.75 -4.43 -9.47
N LEU A 250 -12.26 -5.39 -10.25
CA LEU A 250 -11.82 -6.78 -10.25
C LEU A 250 -11.10 -7.08 -11.57
N TYR A 251 -9.85 -7.50 -11.49
CA TYR A 251 -9.01 -7.87 -12.62
C TYR A 251 -8.70 -9.36 -12.56
N CYS A 252 -8.84 -10.05 -13.71
CA CYS A 252 -8.50 -11.47 -13.81
C CYS A 252 -7.75 -11.78 -15.09
N LYS A 253 -6.82 -12.73 -15.01
CA LYS A 253 -6.05 -13.27 -16.13
C LYS A 253 -5.88 -14.77 -15.93
N GLY A 254 -6.04 -15.59 -16.98
CA GLY A 254 -5.83 -17.03 -16.89
C GLY A 254 -6.55 -17.81 -17.98
N PRO A 255 -6.91 -19.08 -17.74
CA PRO A 255 -7.72 -19.84 -18.69
C PRO A 255 -9.04 -19.15 -19.03
N MET A 256 -9.48 -19.25 -20.28
CA MET A 256 -10.64 -18.52 -20.80
C MET A 256 -11.91 -18.65 -19.94
N ILE A 257 -12.13 -19.83 -19.34
CA ILE A 257 -13.30 -20.06 -18.48
C ILE A 257 -13.22 -19.22 -17.19
N PHE A 258 -12.04 -19.12 -16.58
CA PHE A 258 -11.79 -18.32 -15.38
C PHE A 258 -12.02 -16.83 -15.67
N GLU A 259 -11.44 -16.32 -16.75
CA GLU A 259 -11.63 -14.92 -17.17
C GLU A 259 -13.10 -14.60 -17.48
N ARG A 260 -13.86 -15.55 -18.04
CA ARG A 260 -15.30 -15.36 -18.29
C ARG A 260 -16.10 -15.29 -17.01
N MET A 261 -15.79 -16.12 -16.00
CA MET A 261 -16.47 -16.10 -14.70
C MET A 261 -16.22 -14.78 -13.96
N CYS A 262 -15.05 -14.18 -14.16
CA CYS A 262 -14.67 -12.92 -13.54
C CYS A 262 -15.44 -11.69 -14.07
N LYS A 263 -15.98 -11.74 -15.30
CA LYS A 263 -16.69 -10.60 -15.89
C LYS A 263 -18.03 -10.33 -15.20
N GLY A 264 -18.30 -9.07 -14.90
CA GLY A 264 -19.56 -8.62 -14.33
C GLY A 264 -19.36 -7.82 -13.05
N VAL A 265 -20.45 -7.57 -12.34
CA VAL A 265 -20.46 -6.97 -11.00
C VAL A 265 -20.69 -8.11 -10.01
N HIS A 266 -19.78 -8.25 -9.06
CA HIS A 266 -19.77 -9.36 -8.12
C HIS A 266 -19.56 -8.84 -6.70
N GLU A 267 -20.26 -9.46 -5.75
CA GLU A 267 -19.96 -9.30 -4.32
C GLU A 267 -18.56 -9.85 -4.02
N ASN A 268 -17.87 -9.30 -3.02
CA ASN A 268 -16.54 -9.79 -2.63
C ASN A 268 -16.53 -11.29 -2.28
N THR A 269 -17.63 -11.81 -1.72
CA THR A 269 -17.79 -13.24 -1.41
C THR A 269 -17.72 -14.15 -2.65
N TYR A 270 -17.98 -13.61 -3.84
CA TYR A 270 -17.86 -14.35 -5.10
C TYR A 270 -16.41 -14.66 -5.46
N LEU A 271 -15.44 -13.85 -5.02
CA LEU A 271 -14.02 -14.10 -5.30
C LEU A 271 -13.56 -15.44 -4.71
N ASN A 272 -14.04 -15.79 -3.51
CA ASN A 272 -13.80 -17.12 -2.93
C ASN A 272 -14.30 -18.23 -3.86
N LYS A 273 -15.49 -18.07 -4.45
CA LYS A 273 -16.03 -19.03 -5.41
C LYS A 273 -15.14 -19.14 -6.65
N LEU A 274 -14.70 -18.02 -7.23
CA LEU A 274 -13.79 -18.03 -8.38
C LEU A 274 -12.51 -18.83 -8.07
N MET A 275 -11.90 -18.57 -6.91
CA MET A 275 -10.67 -19.23 -6.48
C MET A 275 -10.88 -20.72 -6.22
N THR A 276 -11.92 -21.12 -5.49
CA THR A 276 -12.14 -22.53 -5.16
C THR A 276 -12.62 -23.36 -6.36
N THR A 277 -13.39 -22.78 -7.28
CA THR A 277 -13.69 -23.43 -8.57
C THR A 277 -12.41 -23.67 -9.35
N PHE A 278 -11.55 -22.66 -9.48
CA PHE A 278 -10.29 -22.77 -10.25
C PHE A 278 -9.33 -23.80 -9.65
N LEU A 279 -9.19 -23.81 -8.33
CA LEU A 279 -8.32 -24.74 -7.60
C LEU A 279 -8.93 -26.14 -7.42
N GLY A 280 -10.18 -26.36 -7.83
CA GLY A 280 -10.88 -27.64 -7.67
C GLY A 280 -11.21 -28.00 -6.22
N LEU A 281 -11.45 -26.99 -5.36
CA LEU A 281 -11.66 -27.14 -3.91
C LEU A 281 -13.14 -27.18 -3.48
N GLU A 282 -14.09 -27.02 -4.41
CA GLU A 282 -15.52 -26.84 -4.11
C GLU A 282 -16.12 -27.95 -3.22
N HIS A 283 -15.78 -29.22 -3.45
CA HIS A 283 -16.29 -30.33 -2.63
C HIS A 283 -15.62 -30.46 -1.27
N GLN A 284 -14.37 -30.00 -1.13
CA GLN A 284 -13.65 -30.12 0.15
C GLN A 284 -14.10 -29.04 1.14
N GLN A 285 -14.42 -27.83 0.67
CA GLN A 285 -14.77 -26.73 1.57
C GLN A 285 -16.07 -26.99 2.35
N GLU A 286 -17.11 -27.52 1.72
CA GLU A 286 -18.37 -27.85 2.40
C GLU A 286 -18.20 -28.99 3.40
N LEU A 287 -17.44 -30.02 3.04
CA LEU A 287 -17.12 -31.15 3.91
C LEU A 287 -16.33 -30.70 5.14
N GLU A 288 -15.27 -29.90 4.97
CA GLU A 288 -14.48 -29.39 6.08
C GLU A 288 -15.28 -28.42 6.96
N THR A 289 -16.12 -27.56 6.36
CA THR A 289 -17.02 -26.67 7.13
C THR A 289 -18.00 -27.48 7.98
N MET A 290 -18.58 -28.54 7.43
CA MET A 290 -19.46 -29.44 8.16
C MET A 290 -18.73 -30.19 9.29
N LYS A 291 -17.50 -30.68 9.04
CA LYS A 291 -16.65 -31.30 10.07
C LYS A 291 -16.36 -30.34 11.22
N HIS A 292 -15.98 -29.10 10.93
CA HIS A 292 -15.75 -28.07 11.95
C HIS A 292 -17.01 -27.73 12.76
N ARG A 293 -18.20 -27.90 12.17
CA ARG A 293 -19.49 -27.73 12.85
C ARG A 293 -19.98 -28.99 13.56
N ASN A 294 -19.15 -30.03 13.69
CA ASN A 294 -19.52 -31.35 14.23
C ASN A 294 -20.72 -32.00 13.51
N ILE A 295 -20.91 -31.68 12.23
CA ILE A 295 -21.93 -32.32 11.39
C ILE A 295 -21.29 -33.56 10.77
N SER A 296 -21.94 -34.72 10.94
CA SER A 296 -21.46 -35.98 10.34
C SER A 296 -21.52 -35.88 8.82
N VAL A 297 -20.37 -36.07 8.18
CA VAL A 297 -20.24 -36.13 6.73
C VAL A 297 -19.68 -37.47 6.30
N LEU A 298 -20.14 -37.98 5.16
CA LEU A 298 -19.56 -39.16 4.53
C LEU A 298 -18.20 -38.76 3.93
N GLU A 299 -17.10 -39.27 4.49
CA GLU A 299 -15.73 -38.91 4.09
C GLU A 299 -15.37 -39.25 2.64
N LYS A 300 -16.20 -40.04 1.95
CA LYS A 300 -16.00 -40.46 0.54
C LYS A 300 -17.33 -40.45 -0.21
N PRO A 301 -17.72 -39.32 -0.84
CA PRO A 301 -19.01 -39.23 -1.52
C PRO A 301 -19.11 -40.09 -2.80
N LEU A 302 -17.99 -40.45 -3.42
CA LEU A 302 -17.96 -41.10 -4.73
C LEU A 302 -16.82 -42.14 -4.81
N ASN A 303 -17.10 -43.37 -4.39
CA ASN A 303 -16.48 -44.56 -4.97
C ASN A 303 -17.57 -45.22 -5.83
N PHE A 304 -17.63 -44.83 -7.10
CA PHE A 304 -18.30 -45.57 -8.17
C PHE A 304 -17.28 -45.92 -9.24
#